data_AF-A0A6M0AUP7-F1
#
_entry.id   AF-A0A6M0AUP7-F1
#
_cell.length_a   1.000
_cell.length_b   1.000
_cell.length_c   1.000
_cell.angle_alpha   90.00
_cell.angle_beta   90.00
_cell.angle_gamma   90.00
#
_symmetry.space_group_name_H-M   'P 1'
#
loop_
_entity.id
_entity.type
_entity.pdbx_description
1 polymer ?
#
loop_
_entity_poly.entity_id
_entity_poly.type
_entity_poly.pdbx_seq_one_letter_code
_entity_poly.pdbx_strand_id
1 'polypeptide(L)'
;MKFAFIIDPLPKLDPGHDTSVALMEAAQELGHEVWVTQAQQLSVIKGQAWGLLQPVQLTPAKLDDGHWVVSEQWYQTGKALLKPLEEME
;
A
#
# COMPACT_ATOMS: atom_id res chain seq x y z
N MET A 1 5.65 12.30 1.88
CA MET A 1 4.79 12.28 0.68
C MET A 1 3.70 11.25 0.89
N LYS A 2 2.66 11.22 0.05
CA LYS A 2 1.60 10.21 0.09
C LYS A 2 1.66 9.41 -1.19
N PHE A 3 1.92 8.12 -1.09
CA PHE A 3 1.97 7.23 -2.26
C PHE A 3 0.73 6.37 -2.29
N ALA A 4 0.05 6.36 -3.44
CA ALA A 4 -1.06 5.45 -3.70
C ALA A 4 -0.60 4.26 -4.53
N PHE A 5 -0.69 3.07 -3.94
CA PHE A 5 -0.42 1.81 -4.60
C PHE A 5 -1.74 1.21 -5.08
N ILE A 6 -1.86 1.04 -6.40
CA ILE A 6 -2.99 0.36 -7.04
C ILE A 6 -2.57 -1.09 -7.25
N ILE A 7 -3.01 -1.97 -6.34
CA ILE A 7 -2.49 -3.33 -6.20
C ILE A 7 -3.61 -4.35 -6.04
N ASP A 8 -3.25 -5.63 -6.14
CA ASP A 8 -4.14 -6.73 -5.76
C ASP A 8 -4.49 -6.66 -4.26
N PRO A 9 -5.57 -7.34 -3.80
CA PRO A 9 -5.94 -7.34 -2.39
C PRO A 9 -4.77 -7.73 -1.49
N LEU A 10 -4.45 -6.89 -0.48
CA LEU A 10 -3.37 -7.14 0.48
C LEU A 10 -3.29 -8.59 1.00
N PRO A 11 -4.40 -9.27 1.41
CA PRO A 11 -4.33 -10.65 1.89
C PRO A 11 -3.81 -11.68 0.87
N LYS A 12 -3.69 -11.32 -0.41
CA LYS A 12 -3.23 -12.20 -1.49
C LYS A 12 -1.77 -11.97 -1.88
N LEU A 13 -1.12 -10.95 -1.34
CA LEU A 13 0.28 -10.64 -1.63
C LEU A 13 1.21 -11.51 -0.77
N ASP A 14 2.39 -11.82 -1.31
CA ASP A 14 3.48 -12.45 -0.57
C ASP A 14 4.48 -11.37 -0.13
N PRO A 15 4.43 -10.88 1.11
CA PRO A 15 5.34 -9.83 1.58
C PRO A 15 6.83 -10.21 1.55
N GLY A 16 7.18 -11.50 1.46
CA GLY A 16 8.58 -11.94 1.34
C GLY A 16 9.14 -11.89 -0.09
N HIS A 17 8.28 -11.80 -1.10
CA HIS A 17 8.67 -11.91 -2.51
C HIS A 17 7.95 -10.94 -3.47
N ASP A 18 7.01 -10.14 -2.97
CA ASP A 18 6.25 -9.19 -3.77
C ASP A 18 6.96 -7.83 -3.85
N THR A 19 7.25 -7.40 -5.08
CA THR A 19 7.94 -6.12 -5.32
C THR A 19 7.10 -4.91 -4.90
N SER A 20 5.77 -4.98 -5.03
CA SER A 20 4.89 -3.89 -4.60
C SER A 20 4.94 -3.73 -3.08
N VAL A 21 4.96 -4.84 -2.34
CA VAL A 21 5.12 -4.79 -0.88
C VAL A 21 6.46 -4.19 -0.50
N ALA A 22 7.57 -4.63 -1.11
CA ALA A 22 8.90 -4.07 -0.83
C ALA A 22 8.97 -2.55 -1.10
N LEU A 23 8.33 -2.06 -2.17
CA LEU A 23 8.27 -0.63 -2.47
C LEU A 23 7.43 0.15 -1.46
N MET A 24 6.32 -0.44 -0.99
CA MET A 24 5.51 0.18 0.06
C MET A 24 6.28 0.24 1.39
N GLU A 25 7.00 -0.82 1.76
CA GLU A 25 7.84 -0.86 2.96
C GLU A 25 8.93 0.22 2.89
N ALA A 26 9.65 0.32 1.77
CA ALA A 26 10.66 1.34 1.57
C ALA A 26 10.09 2.77 1.65
N ALA A 27 8.91 3.02 1.06
CA ALA A 27 8.24 4.31 1.17
C ALA A 27 7.91 4.64 2.64
N GLN A 28 7.41 3.67 3.39
CA GLN A 28 7.11 3.82 4.81
C GLN A 28 8.37 4.08 5.65
N GLU A 29 9.47 3.35 5.41
CA GLU A 29 10.74 3.54 6.12
C GLU A 29 11.33 4.93 5.90
N LEU A 30 11.10 5.52 4.73
CA LEU A 30 11.44 6.92 4.42
C LEU A 30 10.47 7.94 5.05
N GLY A 31 9.51 7.50 5.86
CA GLY A 31 8.54 8.35 6.55
C GLY A 31 7.42 8.86 5.64
N HIS A 32 7.15 8.20 4.52
CA HIS A 32 6.03 8.52 3.64
C HIS A 32 4.76 7.77 4.06
N GLU A 33 3.60 8.36 3.76
CA GLU A 33 2.32 7.70 3.98
C GLU A 33 2.04 6.74 2.81
N VAL A 34 1.75 5.49 3.13
CA VAL A 34 1.34 4.48 2.15
C VAL A 34 -0.18 4.38 2.14
N TRP A 35 -0.76 4.53 0.97
CA TRP A 35 -2.18 4.34 0.70
C TRP A 35 -2.34 3.24 -0.34
N VAL A 36 -3.38 2.42 -0.20
CA VAL A 36 -3.69 1.36 -1.17
C VAL A 36 -5.10 1.50 -1.71
N THR A 37 -5.29 1.04 -2.94
CA THR A 37 -6.59 0.85 -3.57
C THR A 37 -6.49 -0.28 -4.60
N GLN A 38 -7.62 -0.71 -5.14
CA GLN A 38 -7.68 -1.68 -6.24
C GLN A 38 -8.17 -1.01 -7.52
N ALA A 39 -7.78 -1.53 -8.69
CA ALA A 39 -8.16 -0.95 -9.97
C ALA A 39 -9.69 -0.79 -10.14
N GLN A 40 -10.48 -1.73 -9.63
CA GLN A 40 -11.95 -1.68 -9.70
C GLN A 40 -12.58 -0.63 -8.76
N GLN A 41 -11.79 -0.04 -7.86
CA GLN A 41 -12.23 1.01 -6.93
C GLN A 41 -11.88 2.43 -7.43
N LEU A 42 -11.28 2.53 -8.61
CA LEU A 42 -11.00 3.79 -9.28
C LEU A 42 -12.26 4.34 -9.95
N SER A 43 -12.38 5.65 -9.98
CA SER A 43 -13.52 6.36 -10.57
C SER A 43 -13.08 7.70 -11.15
N VAL A 44 -13.92 8.26 -12.03
CA VAL A 44 -13.76 9.62 -12.52
C VAL A 44 -14.91 10.46 -11.98
N ILE A 45 -14.58 11.50 -11.20
CA ILE A 45 -15.56 12.42 -10.62
C ILE A 45 -15.21 13.82 -11.11
N LYS A 46 -16.15 14.46 -11.83
CA LYS A 46 -15.99 15.81 -12.41
C LYS A 46 -14.70 15.97 -13.25
N GLY A 47 -14.32 14.92 -13.99
CA GLY A 47 -13.13 14.93 -14.85
C GLY A 47 -11.80 14.69 -14.13
N GLN A 48 -11.82 14.44 -12.83
CA GLN A 48 -10.63 14.11 -12.03
C GLN A 48 -10.61 12.62 -11.69
N ALA A 49 -9.42 12.03 -11.51
CA ALA A 49 -9.27 10.65 -11.08
C ALA A 49 -9.41 10.53 -9.56
N TRP A 50 -10.21 9.57 -9.10
CA TRP A 50 -10.52 9.31 -7.69
C TRP A 50 -10.39 7.83 -7.36
N GLY A 51 -10.12 7.51 -6.10
CA GLY A 51 -10.08 6.14 -5.61
C GLY A 51 -10.65 6.03 -4.20
N LEU A 52 -11.25 4.86 -3.89
CA LEU A 52 -11.50 4.48 -2.51
C LEU A 52 -10.18 3.96 -1.91
N LEU A 53 -9.50 4.80 -1.14
CA LEU A 53 -8.14 4.59 -0.67
C LEU A 53 -8.12 4.26 0.82
N GLN A 54 -7.26 3.34 1.22
CA GLN A 54 -7.03 2.99 2.63
C GLN A 54 -5.59 3.30 3.00
N PRO A 55 -5.33 4.02 4.11
CA PRO A 55 -3.97 4.15 4.60
C PRO A 55 -3.52 2.79 5.16
N VAL A 56 -2.26 2.46 4.97
CA VAL A 56 -1.67 1.20 5.41
C VAL A 56 -0.45 1.48 6.28
N GLN A 57 -0.30 0.66 7.32
CA GLN A 57 0.93 0.52 8.07
C GLN A 57 1.45 -0.91 7.86
N LEU A 58 2.72 -1.04 7.51
CA LEU A 58 3.39 -2.29 7.22
C LEU A 58 4.33 -2.65 8.36
N THR A 59 4.48 -3.94 8.63
CA THR A 59 5.61 -4.46 9.41
C THR A 59 6.61 -5.03 8.42
N PRO A 60 7.75 -4.35 8.18
CA PRO A 60 8.67 -4.75 7.13
C PRO A 60 9.18 -6.17 7.29
N ALA A 61 9.28 -6.89 6.17
CA ALA A 61 10.02 -8.14 6.11
C ALA A 61 11.48 -7.90 6.51
N LYS A 62 12.07 -8.85 7.25
CA LYS A 62 13.47 -8.75 7.69
C LYS A 62 14.28 -9.87 7.09
N LEU A 63 15.47 -9.54 6.60
CA LEU A 63 16.42 -10.55 6.17
C LEU A 63 17.13 -11.13 7.40
N ASP A 64 16.87 -12.40 7.69
CA ASP A 64 17.49 -13.16 8.78
C ASP A 64 18.07 -14.47 8.23
N ASP A 65 19.36 -14.70 8.48
CA ASP A 65 20.12 -15.85 7.95
C ASP A 65 19.86 -16.18 6.46
N GLY A 66 19.82 -15.14 5.61
CA GLY A 66 19.61 -15.27 4.17
C GLY A 66 18.16 -15.54 3.73
N HIS A 67 17.20 -15.51 4.66
CA HIS A 67 15.78 -15.72 4.39
C HIS A 67 14.95 -14.49 4.79
N TRP A 68 13.92 -14.18 4.02
CA TRP A 68 12.97 -13.14 4.39
C TRP A 68 11.99 -13.68 5.43
N VAL A 69 12.04 -13.10 6.62
CA VAL A 69 11.14 -13.38 7.75
C VAL A 69 10.06 -12.32 7.79
N VAL A 70 8.82 -12.76 7.74
CA VAL A 70 7.62 -11.91 7.69
C VAL A 70 6.75 -12.17 8.92
N SER A 71 6.22 -11.10 9.51
CA SER A 71 5.17 -11.17 10.53
C SER A 71 3.87 -11.77 9.97
N GLU A 72 3.15 -12.57 10.75
CA GLU A 72 1.78 -13.00 10.38
C GLU A 72 0.84 -11.79 10.21
N GLN A 73 1.05 -10.73 11.01
CA GLN A 73 0.35 -9.45 10.91
C GLN A 73 1.26 -8.42 10.22
N TRP A 74 1.61 -8.67 8.96
CA TRP A 74 2.52 -7.80 8.21
C TRP A 74 1.90 -6.48 7.75
N TYR A 75 0.59 -6.30 7.89
CA TYR A 75 -0.07 -5.04 7.56
C TYR A 75 -1.26 -4.73 8.48
N GLN A 76 -1.58 -3.44 8.58
CA GLN A 76 -2.81 -2.93 9.16
C GLN A 76 -3.38 -1.83 8.26
N THR A 77 -4.66 -1.92 7.92
CA THR A 77 -5.37 -0.89 7.14
C THR A 77 -6.17 0.03 8.06
N GLY A 78 -6.16 1.33 7.75
CA GLY A 78 -7.13 2.27 8.31
C GLY A 78 -8.45 2.29 7.53
N LYS A 79 -9.30 3.27 7.88
CA LYS A 79 -10.61 3.47 7.25
C LYS A 79 -10.45 3.83 5.77
N ALA A 80 -11.28 3.21 4.93
CA ALA A 80 -11.40 3.58 3.52
C ALA A 80 -12.01 4.97 3.34
N LEU A 81 -11.36 5.81 2.54
CA LEU A 81 -11.77 7.17 2.23
C LEU A 81 -11.75 7.38 0.72
N LEU A 82 -12.84 7.93 0.19
CA LEU A 82 -12.88 8.36 -1.21
C LEU A 82 -12.05 9.65 -1.35
N LYS A 83 -10.96 9.61 -2.11
CA LYS A 83 -10.03 10.73 -2.30
C LYS A 83 -9.64 10.91 -3.77
N PRO A 84 -9.34 12.14 -4.22
CA PRO A 84 -8.75 12.35 -5.53
C PRO A 84 -7.31 11.80 -5.53
N LEU A 85 -6.89 11.20 -6.64
CA LEU A 85 -5.52 10.70 -6.78
C LEU A 85 -4.48 11.84 -6.84
N GLU A 86 -4.90 13.07 -7.16
CA GLU A 86 -4.02 14.26 -7.13
C GLU A 86 -3.60 14.69 -5.71
N GLU A 87 -4.23 14.15 -4.65
CA GLU A 87 -3.71 14.29 -3.27
C GLU A 87 -2.53 13.34 -2.98
N MET A 88 -2.17 12.51 -3.97
CA MET A 88 -1.09 11.51 -3.91
C MET A 88 0.00 11.93 -4.90
N GLU A 89 1.25 11.59 -4.58
CA GLU A 89 2.44 11.86 -5.39
C GLU A 89 2.81 10.67 -6.29
#